data_AF-A0A021X953-F1
#
_entry.id   AF-A0A021X953-F1
#
_cell.length_a   1.000
_cell.length_b   1.000
_cell.length_c   1.000
_cell.angle_alpha   90.00
_cell.angle_beta   90.00
_cell.angle_gamma   90.00
#
_symmetry.space_group_name_H-M   'P 1'
#
loop_
_entity.id
_entity.type
_entity.pdbx_description
1 polymer ?
#
loop_
_entity_poly.entity_id
_entity_poly.type
_entity_poly.pdbx_seq_one_letter_code
_entity_poly.pdbx_strand_id
1 'polypeptide(L)' 'MEDVNQTTHQRCKQAVLAELIAAGCTPDNPIALYLVGPTLVAAGFTEQQIVNALDFLEYERHIEYTGGNRVRLT' A
#
# COMPACT_ATOMS: atom_id res chain seq x y z
N MET A 1 23.90 4.82 -0.98
CA MET A 1 23.50 6.14 -0.46
C MET A 1 21.99 6.17 -0.58
N GLU A 2 21.29 5.77 0.48
CA GLU A 2 19.82 5.79 0.49
C GLU A 2 19.33 7.24 0.44
N ASP A 3 18.40 7.52 -0.46
CA ASP A 3 17.77 8.83 -0.64
C ASP A 3 17.23 9.39 0.68
N VAL A 4 17.99 10.29 1.29
CA VAL A 4 17.69 10.92 2.60
C VAL A 4 16.45 11.84 2.55
N ASN A 5 15.87 12.07 1.36
CA ASN A 5 14.76 13.00 1.14
C ASN A 5 13.42 12.35 0.72
N GLN A 6 13.20 11.06 0.97
CA GLN A 6 11.85 10.52 0.79
C GLN A 6 10.88 11.12 1.81
N THR A 7 9.89 11.86 1.30
CA THR A 7 8.77 12.38 2.10
C THR A 7 8.04 11.22 2.80
N THR A 8 7.38 11.50 3.93
CA THR A 8 6.58 10.50 4.65
C THR A 8 5.56 9.80 3.74
N HIS A 9 5.04 10.53 2.75
CA HIS A 9 4.17 9.99 1.71
C HIS A 9 4.85 8.90 0.86
N GLN A 10 6.07 9.16 0.36
CA GLN A 10 6.81 8.19 -0.45
C GLN A 10 7.15 6.92 0.36
N ARG A 11 7.52 7.09 1.63
CA ARG A 11 7.77 5.95 2.54
C ARG A 11 6.50 5.13 2.78
N CYS A 12 5.36 5.79 2.96
CA CYS A 12 4.07 5.12 3.12
C CYS A 12 3.71 4.30 1.87
N LYS A 13 3.86 4.86 0.67
CA LYS A 13 3.62 4.14 -0.60
C LYS A 13 4.50 2.89 -0.71
N GLN A 14 5.78 3.02 -0.42
CA GLN A 14 6.72 1.88 -0.46
C GLN A 14 6.36 0.80 0.56
N ALA A 15 5.99 1.20 1.77
CA ALA A 15 5.54 0.27 2.81
C ALA A 15 4.26 -0.47 2.39
N VAL A 16 3.27 0.25 1.83
CA VAL A 16 2.02 -0.34 1.33
C VAL A 16 2.32 -1.40 0.26
N LEU A 17 3.14 -1.07 -0.74
CA LEU A 17 3.52 -2.03 -1.78
C LEU A 17 4.27 -3.24 -1.23
N ALA A 18 5.22 -3.02 -0.30
CA ALA A 18 5.97 -4.09 0.32
C ALA A 18 5.07 -5.06 1.09
N GLU A 19 4.12 -4.55 1.87
CA GLU A 19 3.16 -5.38 2.61
C GLU A 19 2.21 -6.13 1.68
N LEU A 20 1.74 -5.49 0.59
CA LEU A 20 0.92 -6.16 -0.42
C LEU A 20 1.68 -7.33 -1.07
N ILE A 21 2.93 -7.11 -1.47
CA ILE A 21 3.79 -8.15 -2.05
C ILE A 21 4.03 -9.27 -1.03
N ALA A 22 4.33 -8.93 0.22
CA ALA A 22 4.55 -9.90 1.29
C ALA A 22 3.29 -10.74 1.59
N ALA A 23 2.11 -10.14 1.46
CA ALA A 23 0.82 -10.84 1.57
C ALA A 23 0.47 -11.69 0.34
N GLY A 24 1.30 -11.69 -0.71
CA GLY A 24 1.09 -12.46 -1.94
C GLY A 24 0.14 -11.79 -2.94
N CYS A 25 0.01 -10.46 -2.88
CA CYS A 25 -0.80 -9.71 -3.83
C CYS A 25 -0.23 -9.80 -5.24
N THR A 26 -1.07 -10.20 -6.19
CA THR A 26 -0.75 -10.26 -7.63
C THR A 26 -1.97 -9.83 -8.44
N PRO A 27 -1.87 -9.60 -9.76
CA PRO A 27 -3.02 -9.29 -10.60
C PRO A 27 -4.17 -10.32 -10.51
N ASP A 28 -3.81 -11.59 -10.31
CA ASP A 28 -4.76 -12.72 -10.21
C ASP A 28 -5.15 -13.04 -8.75
N ASN A 29 -4.48 -12.45 -7.76
CA ASN A 29 -4.72 -12.68 -6.34
C ASN A 29 -4.91 -11.36 -5.57
N PRO A 30 -6.13 -10.79 -5.55
CA PRO A 30 -6.42 -9.58 -4.80
C PRO A 30 -6.35 -9.82 -3.28
N ILE A 31 -5.67 -8.93 -2.55
CA ILE A 31 -5.51 -9.00 -1.10
C ILE A 31 -6.42 -8.02 -0.39
N ALA A 32 -7.01 -8.46 0.72
CA ALA A 32 -7.83 -7.60 1.58
C ALA A 32 -6.94 -6.63 2.35
N LEU A 33 -7.28 -5.34 2.31
CA LEU A 33 -6.53 -4.29 3.00
C LEU A 33 -6.52 -4.48 4.54
N TYR A 34 -7.50 -5.20 5.09
CA TYR A 34 -7.52 -5.59 6.50
C TYR A 34 -6.32 -6.45 6.93
N LEU A 35 -5.65 -7.13 5.99
CA LEU A 35 -4.46 -7.93 6.26
C LEU A 35 -3.18 -7.09 6.30
N VAL A 36 -3.21 -5.89 5.71
CA VAL A 36 -2.05 -5.01 5.51
C VAL A 36 -2.10 -3.80 6.44
N GLY A 37 -3.29 -3.21 6.63
CA GLY A 37 -3.51 -2.03 7.46
C GLY A 37 -2.91 -2.11 8.87
N PRO A 38 -3.11 -3.20 9.63
CA PRO A 38 -2.55 -3.33 10.98
C PRO A 38 -1.01 -3.25 11.02
N THR A 39 -0.32 -3.87 10.05
CA THR A 39 1.15 -3.83 9.99
C THR A 39 1.66 -2.43 9.68
N LEU A 40 0.99 -1.70 8.77
CA LEU A 40 1.35 -0.32 8.44
C LEU A 40 1.12 0.63 9.60
N VAL A 41 0.03 0.46 10.35
CA VAL A 41 -0.22 1.24 11.58
C VAL A 41 0.84 0.92 12.64
N ALA A 42 1.21 -0.35 12.81
CA ALA A 42 2.30 -0.75 13.71
C ALA A 42 3.67 -0.18 13.28
N ALA A 43 3.88 0.03 11.98
CA ALA A 43 5.04 0.71 11.42
C ALA A 43 5.03 2.25 11.62
N GLY A 44 3.95 2.79 12.22
CA GLY A 44 3.84 4.21 12.59
C GLY A 44 3.12 5.09 11.56
N PHE A 45 2.51 4.51 10.53
CA PHE A 45 1.68 5.26 9.59
C PHE A 45 0.28 5.50 10.14
N THR A 46 -0.26 6.70 9.94
CA THR A 46 -1.66 6.98 10.28
C THR A 46 -2.59 6.42 9.20
N GLU A 47 -3.84 6.17 9.55
CA GLU A 47 -4.86 5.75 8.59
C GLU A 47 -4.96 6.70 7.39
N GLN A 48 -4.97 8.01 7.64
CA GLN A 48 -4.99 9.01 6.57
C GLN A 48 -3.78 8.90 5.63
N GLN A 49 -2.59 8.64 6.17
CA GLN A 49 -1.37 8.45 5.35
C GLN A 49 -1.47 7.18 4.49
N ILE A 50 -2.05 6.11 5.04
CA ILE A 50 -2.24 4.84 4.34
C ILE A 50 -3.28 5.00 3.23
N VAL A 51 -4.43 5.61 3.53
CA VAL A 51 -5.49 5.89 2.54
C VAL A 51 -4.95 6.76 1.42
N ASN A 52 -4.29 7.87 1.74
CA ASN A 52 -3.69 8.73 0.72
C ASN A 52 -2.66 7.95 -0.13
N ALA A 53 -1.82 7.11 0.48
CA ALA A 53 -0.84 6.32 -0.24
C ALA A 53 -1.52 5.32 -1.20
N LEU A 54 -2.60 4.65 -0.78
CA LEU A 54 -3.38 3.75 -1.63
C LEU A 54 -4.01 4.50 -2.80
N ASP A 55 -4.62 5.66 -2.57
CA ASP A 55 -5.22 6.49 -3.62
C ASP A 55 -4.17 6.94 -4.64
N PHE A 56 -2.98 7.34 -4.19
CA PHE A 56 -1.87 7.68 -5.08
C PHE A 56 -1.37 6.47 -5.86
N LEU A 57 -1.27 5.28 -5.24
CA LEU A 57 -0.85 4.07 -5.94
C LEU A 57 -1.88 3.62 -6.98
N GLU A 58 -3.17 3.81 -6.73
CA GLU A 58 -4.23 3.57 -7.73
C GLU A 58 -4.12 4.59 -8.87
N TYR A 59 -3.97 5.88 -8.55
CA TYR A 59 -3.80 6.94 -9.55
C TYR A 59 -2.58 6.70 -10.45
N GLU A 60 -1.47 6.25 -9.86
CA GLU A 60 -0.23 5.88 -10.56
C GLU A 60 -0.35 4.52 -11.29
N ARG A 61 -1.48 3.80 -11.16
CA ARG A 61 -1.71 2.46 -11.71
C ARG A 61 -0.63 1.45 -11.29
N HIS A 62 -0.34 1.42 -9.99
CA HIS A 62 0.41 0.35 -9.35
C HIS A 62 -0.52 -0.68 -8.69
N ILE A 63 -1.73 -0.26 -8.33
CA ILE A 63 -2.76 -1.12 -7.77
C ILE A 63 -4.12 -0.81 -8.41
N GLU A 64 -5.07 -1.71 -8.22
CA GLU A 64 -6.48 -1.51 -8.57
C GLU A 64 -7.37 -2.06 -7.47
N TYR A 65 -8.42 -1.32 -7.09
CA TYR A 65 -9.45 -1.81 -6.19
C TYR A 65 -10.38 -2.80 -6.91
N THR A 66 -10.47 -4.02 -6.39
CA THR A 66 -11.34 -5.07 -6.95
C THR A 66 -12.69 -5.17 -6.22
N GLY A 67 -13.01 -4.22 -5.35
CA GLY A 67 -14.17 -4.25 -4.46
C GLY A 67 -13.96 -5.11 -3.20
N GLY A 68 -14.87 -4.97 -2.23
CA GLY A 68 -14.80 -5.71 -0.97
C GLY A 68 -13.56 -5.38 -0.11
N ASN A 69 -13.04 -4.14 -0.22
CA ASN A 69 -11.79 -3.70 0.41
C ASN A 69 -10.58 -4.56 0.04
N ARG A 70 -10.55 -5.03 -1.21
CA ARG A 70 -9.42 -5.77 -1.78
C ARG A 70 -8.76 -4.96 -2.88
N VAL A 71 -7.45 -5.13 -2.97
CA VAL A 71 -6.62 -4.53 -4.01
C VAL A 71 -5.78 -5.60 -4.70
N ARG A 72 -5.48 -5.42 -5.98
CA ARG A 72 -4.51 -6.21 -6.73
C ARG A 72 -3.39 -5.32 -7.24
N LEU A 73 -2.24 -5.91 -7.55
CA LEU A 73 -1.20 -5.24 -8.34
C LEU A 73 -1.64 -5.17 -9.81
N THR A 74 -1.20 -4.14 -10.52
CA THR A 74 -1.42 -3.95 -11.96
C THR A 74 -0.17 -4.20 -12.79
#